data_AF-A0A0F8WCX4-F1
#
_entry.id   AF-A0A0F8WCX4-F1
#
_cell.length_a   1.000
_cell.length_b   1.000
_cell.length_c   1.000
_cell.angle_alpha   90.00
_cell.angle_beta   90.00
_cell.angle_gamma   90.00
#
_symmetry.space_group_name_H-M   'P 1'
#
loop_
_entity.id
_entity.type
_entity.pdbx_description
1 polymer ?
#
loop_
_entity_poly.entity_id
_entity_poly.type
_entity_poly.pdbx_seq_one_letter_code
_entity_poly.pdbx_strand_id
1 'polypeptide(L)'
;MSSLAKTDYDSMFGIPTFIKDCVDKDIKPIVGVEFKVDNKYPVVFIALNRIGYKNLVKMTTTAWCERKKKAKNPFILVDDIQGEGLVALVPFTMEINNIANLGIFNKEEYIEISDPEHTENVKA
;
A
#
# COMPACT_ATOMS: atom_id res chain seq x y z
N MET A 1 18.20 0.05 -13.07
CA MET A 1 16.84 0.09 -12.46
C MET A 1 16.17 1.36 -12.95
N SER A 2 15.01 1.27 -13.62
CA SER A 2 14.27 2.44 -14.10
C SER A 2 13.34 3.05 -13.04
N SER A 3 13.00 2.28 -12.01
CA SER A 3 12.13 2.70 -10.92
C SER A 3 12.53 2.06 -9.60
N LEU A 4 12.11 2.68 -8.50
CA LEU A 4 12.27 2.17 -7.14
C LEU A 4 11.04 2.52 -6.32
N ALA A 5 10.55 1.58 -5.52
CA ALA A 5 9.45 1.80 -4.59
C ALA A 5 9.96 1.94 -3.16
N LYS A 6 9.36 2.85 -2.39
CA LYS A 6 9.56 2.95 -0.94
C LYS A 6 8.24 2.71 -0.24
N THR A 7 8.24 1.71 0.63
CA THR A 7 7.06 1.20 1.36
C THR A 7 7.45 0.97 2.82
N ASP A 8 7.64 2.06 3.57
CA ASP A 8 8.00 1.96 4.98
C ASP A 8 6.80 1.49 5.83
N TYR A 9 7.07 0.93 7.00
CA TYR A 9 6.04 0.55 7.95
C TYR A 9 5.31 1.77 8.51
N ASP A 10 4.00 1.77 8.35
CA ASP A 10 3.02 2.67 8.96
C ASP A 10 3.29 4.18 8.74
N SER A 11 4.23 4.57 7.89
CA SER A 11 4.71 5.95 7.81
C SER A 11 5.21 6.35 6.42
N MET A 12 5.15 7.66 6.15
CA MET A 12 5.61 8.28 4.91
C MET A 12 6.69 9.35 5.16
N PHE A 13 7.33 9.36 6.33
CA PHE A 13 8.24 10.44 6.73
C PHE A 13 9.46 10.60 5.81
N GLY A 14 9.96 9.48 5.28
CA GLY A 14 11.09 9.48 4.36
C GLY A 14 10.74 9.79 2.90
N ILE A 15 9.46 9.93 2.55
CA ILE A 15 9.02 10.06 1.16
C ILE A 15 9.54 11.33 0.47
N PRO A 16 9.53 12.53 1.11
CA PRO A 16 10.07 13.73 0.47
C PRO A 16 11.54 13.60 0.07
N THR A 17 12.38 13.08 0.99
CA THR A 17 13.81 12.84 0.72
C THR A 17 13.99 11.75 -0.34
N PHE A 18 13.23 10.66 -0.26
CA PHE A 18 13.27 9.58 -1.23
C PHE A 18 12.96 10.05 -2.66
N ILE A 19 11.90 10.84 -2.85
CA ILE A 19 11.55 11.40 -4.16
C ILE A 19 12.69 12.25 -4.69
N LYS A 20 13.24 13.14 -3.87
CA LYS A 20 14.37 13.99 -4.26
C LYS A 20 15.58 13.16 -4.69
N ASP A 21 15.98 12.19 -3.88
CA ASP A 21 17.16 11.36 -4.14
C ASP A 21 17.00 10.47 -5.38
N CYS A 22 15.78 10.04 -5.68
CA CYS A 22 15.44 9.31 -6.89
C CYS A 22 15.52 10.21 -8.13
N VAL A 23 14.96 11.41 -8.07
CA VAL A 23 15.01 12.40 -9.16
C VAL A 23 16.47 12.79 -9.47
N ASP A 24 17.28 13.05 -8.44
CA ASP A 24 18.70 13.38 -8.59
C ASP A 24 19.52 12.25 -9.24
N LYS A 25 19.01 11.01 -9.20
CA LYS A 25 19.66 9.81 -9.76
C LYS A 25 18.98 9.28 -11.02
N ASP A 26 18.03 10.01 -11.59
CA ASP A 26 17.22 9.58 -12.75
C ASP A 26 16.52 8.22 -12.54
N ILE A 27 16.03 7.99 -11.31
CA ILE A 27 15.24 6.82 -10.94
C ILE A 27 13.79 7.28 -10.76
N LYS A 28 12.82 6.61 -11.39
CA LYS A 28 11.39 6.91 -11.16
C LYS A 28 10.99 6.49 -9.74
N PRO A 29 10.61 7.42 -8.84
CA PRO A 29 10.15 7.05 -7.51
C PRO A 29 8.71 6.52 -7.57
N ILE A 30 8.47 5.43 -6.85
CA ILE A 30 7.14 4.86 -6.58
C ILE A 30 6.88 5.01 -5.09
N VAL A 31 5.82 5.73 -4.74
CA VAL A 31 5.47 5.99 -3.34
C VAL A 31 4.48 4.96 -2.85
N GLY A 32 4.80 4.34 -1.73
CA GLY A 32 3.88 3.50 -1.00
C GLY A 32 4.10 3.52 0.50
N VAL A 33 3.34 2.67 1.18
CA VAL A 33 3.38 2.49 2.63
C VAL A 33 2.81 1.11 2.94
N GLU A 34 3.42 0.42 3.90
CA GLU A 34 2.87 -0.82 4.43
C GLU A 34 2.07 -0.52 5.70
N PHE A 35 0.79 -0.86 5.71
CA PHE A 35 -0.05 -0.75 6.89
C PHE A 35 -0.43 -2.11 7.42
N LYS A 36 -0.57 -2.21 8.74
CA LYS A 36 -1.40 -3.26 9.34
C LYS A 36 -2.89 -2.90 9.20
N VAL A 37 -3.61 -3.66 8.39
CA VAL A 37 -5.07 -3.60 8.31
C VAL A 37 -5.67 -4.43 9.44
N ASP A 38 -6.64 -3.85 10.15
CA ASP A 38 -7.30 -4.39 11.36
C ASP A 38 -6.30 -4.84 12.43
N ASN A 39 -5.12 -4.20 12.47
CA ASN A 39 -3.99 -4.56 13.33
C ASN A 39 -3.53 -6.03 13.18
N LYS A 40 -3.82 -6.65 12.03
CA LYS A 40 -3.54 -8.08 11.77
C LYS A 40 -2.73 -8.29 10.51
N TYR A 41 -3.16 -7.69 9.41
CA TYR A 41 -2.69 -8.06 8.08
C TYR A 41 -1.80 -6.97 7.50
N PRO A 42 -0.49 -7.22 7.27
CA PRO A 42 0.33 -6.28 6.53
C PRO A 42 -0.11 -6.21 5.07
N VAL A 43 -0.45 -5.00 4.62
CA VAL A 43 -0.82 -4.73 3.24
C VAL A 43 0.00 -3.55 2.74
N VAL A 44 0.63 -3.72 1.58
CA VAL A 44 1.40 -2.66 0.93
C VAL A 44 0.46 -1.89 0.01
N PHE A 45 0.39 -0.58 0.17
CA PHE A 45 -0.35 0.32 -0.70
C PHE A 45 0.59 1.17 -1.53
N ILE A 46 0.34 1.24 -2.84
CA ILE A 46 1.12 2.01 -3.81
C ILE A 46 0.23 3.10 -4.42
N ALA A 47 0.72 4.33 -4.47
CA ALA A 47 0.02 5.42 -5.16
C ALA A 47 0.27 5.38 -6.67
N LEU A 48 -0.79 5.22 -7.46
CA LEU A 48 -0.73 5.28 -8.93
C LEU A 48 -0.65 6.71 -9.46
N ASN A 49 -1.21 7.65 -8.71
CA ASN A 49 -1.33 9.05 -9.11
C ASN A 49 -1.37 9.98 -7.89
N ARG A 50 -1.57 11.28 -8.14
CA ARG A 50 -1.65 12.29 -7.07
C ARG A 50 -2.83 12.09 -6.13
N ILE A 51 -3.94 11.51 -6.58
CA ILE A 51 -5.10 11.20 -5.74
C ILE A 51 -4.73 10.08 -4.78
N GLY A 52 -4.13 9.00 -5.30
CA GLY A 52 -3.57 7.91 -4.48
C GLY A 52 -2.58 8.42 -3.44
N TYR A 53 -1.65 9.30 -3.81
CA TYR A 53 -0.69 9.88 -2.86
C TYR A 53 -1.39 10.62 -1.72
N LYS A 54 -2.40 11.46 -2.02
CA LYS A 54 -3.19 12.17 -0.98
C LYS A 54 -3.94 11.18 -0.09
N ASN A 55 -4.45 10.10 -0.66
CA ASN A 55 -5.13 9.03 0.06
C ASN A 55 -4.17 8.33 1.04
N LEU A 56 -2.94 8.01 0.62
CA LEU A 56 -1.92 7.45 1.51
C LEU A 56 -1.58 8.39 2.67
N VAL A 57 -1.47 9.70 2.42
CA VAL A 57 -1.23 10.70 3.46
C VAL A 57 -2.39 10.74 4.46
N LYS A 58 -3.64 10.70 3.98
CA LYS A 58 -4.83 10.67 4.83
C LYS A 58 -4.86 9.39 5.69
N MET A 59 -4.66 8.22 5.09
CA MET A 59 -4.61 6.94 5.79
C MET A 59 -3.50 6.90 6.86
N THR A 60 -2.30 7.40 6.52
CA THR A 60 -1.18 7.55 7.47
C THR A 60 -1.58 8.44 8.65
N THR A 61 -2.24 9.57 8.35
CA THR A 61 -2.70 10.49 9.39
C THR A 61 -3.72 9.83 10.32
N THR A 62 -4.70 9.11 9.79
CA THR A 62 -5.67 8.35 10.59
C THR A 62 -4.99 7.30 11.47
N ALA A 63 -4.04 6.54 10.92
CA ALA A 63 -3.29 5.53 11.68
C ALA A 63 -2.57 6.12 12.89
N TRP A 64 -1.91 7.28 12.71
CA TRP A 64 -1.14 7.92 13.78
C TRP A 64 -2.00 8.72 14.77
N CYS A 65 -3.00 9.46 14.30
CA CYS A 65 -3.78 10.37 15.14
C CYS A 65 -4.90 9.66 15.91
N GLU A 66 -5.49 8.62 15.34
CA GLU A 66 -6.68 7.95 15.88
C GLU A 66 -6.38 6.55 16.43
N ARG A 67 -5.57 5.77 15.72
CA ARG A 67 -5.40 4.33 15.99
C ARG A 67 -4.22 4.03 16.91
N LYS A 68 -3.09 4.74 16.77
CA LYS A 68 -1.92 4.62 17.66
C LYS A 68 -2.25 4.84 19.15
N LYS A 69 -3.31 5.59 19.48
CA LYS A 69 -3.76 5.74 20.88
C LYS A 69 -4.34 4.46 21.47
N LYS A 70 -4.77 3.52 20.63
CA LYS A 70 -5.48 2.28 21.00
C LYS A 70 -4.61 1.03 20.89
N ALA A 71 -3.40 1.13 20.34
CA ALA A 71 -2.49 0.01 20.13
C ALA A 71 -1.03 0.46 20.23
N LYS A 72 -0.10 -0.48 20.39
CA LYS A 72 1.34 -0.19 20.46
C LYS A 72 1.87 0.45 19.18
N ASN A 73 1.35 0.01 18.03
CA ASN A 73 1.76 0.48 16.71
C ASN A 73 0.54 1.07 15.98
N PRO A 74 0.75 2.03 15.05
CA PRO A 74 -0.31 2.48 14.16
C PRO A 74 -0.86 1.31 13.33
N PHE A 75 -2.13 1.41 12.96
CA PHE A 75 -2.83 0.48 12.08
C PHE A 75 -3.97 1.23 11.41
N ILE A 76 -4.57 0.66 10.37
CA ILE A 76 -5.80 1.17 9.75
C ILE A 76 -6.89 0.11 9.86
N LEU A 77 -8.15 0.54 9.91
CA LEU A 77 -9.28 -0.37 9.68
C LEU A 77 -9.59 -0.47 8.19
N VAL A 78 -10.32 -1.52 7.82
CA VAL A 78 -10.95 -1.67 6.50
C VAL A 78 -11.66 -0.39 6.05
N ASP A 79 -12.48 0.20 6.94
CA ASP A 79 -13.26 1.41 6.63
C ASP A 79 -12.41 2.68 6.44
N ASP A 80 -11.15 2.68 6.92
CA ASP A 80 -10.25 3.82 6.76
C ASP A 80 -9.64 3.87 5.34
N ILE A 81 -9.79 2.80 4.55
CA ILE A 81 -9.15 2.66 3.24
C ILE A 81 -9.83 3.56 2.21
N GLN A 82 -9.02 4.18 1.36
CA GLN A 82 -9.45 5.09 0.29
C GLN A 82 -8.96 4.53 -1.06
N GLY A 83 -9.74 3.65 -1.68
CA GLY A 83 -9.28 2.82 -2.83
C GLY A 83 -8.88 3.59 -4.09
N GLU A 84 -9.37 4.82 -4.30
CA GLU A 84 -9.12 5.57 -5.54
C GLU A 84 -7.63 5.89 -5.74
N GLY A 85 -7.09 5.53 -6.90
CA GLY A 85 -5.70 5.82 -7.27
C GLY A 85 -4.66 5.01 -6.52
N LEU A 86 -5.07 3.92 -5.84
CA LEU A 86 -4.18 3.01 -5.12
C LEU A 86 -4.14 1.62 -5.76
N VAL A 87 -2.98 0.97 -5.65
CA VAL A 87 -2.85 -0.49 -5.79
C VAL A 87 -2.48 -1.06 -4.44
N ALA A 88 -3.08 -2.19 -4.07
CA ALA A 88 -2.73 -2.93 -2.87
C ALA A 88 -2.04 -4.25 -3.24
N LEU A 89 -0.89 -4.52 -2.63
CA LEU A 89 -0.23 -5.83 -2.68
C LEU A 89 -0.54 -6.55 -1.37
N VAL A 90 -1.23 -7.68 -1.48
CA VAL A 90 -1.64 -8.49 -0.33
C VAL A 90 -0.77 -9.76 -0.32
N PRO A 91 0.17 -9.90 0.63
CA PRO A 91 1.18 -10.97 0.60
C PRO A 91 0.65 -12.37 0.99
N PHE A 92 -0.65 -12.53 1.22
CA PHE A 92 -1.32 -13.80 1.49
C PHE A 92 -2.80 -13.69 1.14
N THR A 93 -3.47 -14.82 0.90
CA THR A 93 -4.93 -14.88 0.93
C THR A 93 -5.38 -14.58 2.36
N MET A 94 -5.55 -13.30 2.71
CA MET A 94 -6.53 -12.93 3.74
C MET A 94 -7.79 -13.69 3.35
N GLU A 95 -8.44 -14.42 4.27
CA GLU A 95 -9.65 -15.19 3.95
C GLU A 95 -10.48 -14.37 2.98
N ILE A 96 -10.58 -14.83 1.72
CA ILE A 96 -10.87 -14.01 0.52
C ILE A 96 -12.13 -13.14 0.70
N ASN A 97 -13.02 -13.58 1.60
CA ASN A 97 -14.22 -12.90 2.08
C ASN A 97 -13.97 -11.53 2.74
N ASN A 98 -12.82 -11.29 3.38
CA ASN A 98 -12.47 -10.01 4.00
C ASN A 98 -11.80 -9.03 3.03
N ILE A 99 -11.19 -9.52 1.94
CA ILE A 99 -10.52 -8.69 0.95
C ILE A 99 -11.53 -7.84 0.17
N ALA A 100 -12.66 -8.44 -0.23
CA ALA A 100 -13.74 -7.73 -0.93
C ALA A 100 -14.31 -6.55 -0.12
N ASN A 101 -14.26 -6.64 1.22
CA ASN A 101 -14.72 -5.57 2.11
C ASN A 101 -13.76 -4.37 2.19
N LEU A 102 -12.52 -4.50 1.69
CA LEU A 102 -11.53 -3.41 1.71
C LEU A 102 -11.92 -2.19 0.87
N GLY A 103 -12.98 -2.28 0.05
CA GLY A 103 -13.46 -1.16 -0.77
C GLY A 103 -12.49 -0.73 -1.89
N ILE A 104 -11.34 -1.40 -2.01
CA ILE A 104 -10.33 -1.19 -3.06
C ILE A 104 -10.71 -1.99 -4.32
N PHE A 105 -11.35 -3.14 -4.13
CA PHE A 105 -11.63 -4.10 -5.20
C PHE A 105 -12.99 -3.80 -5.83
N ASN A 106 -13.09 -2.68 -6.55
CA ASN A 106 -14.09 -2.57 -7.61
C ASN A 106 -13.69 -3.54 -8.73
N LYS A 107 -13.94 -4.84 -8.51
CA LYS A 107 -14.09 -5.99 -9.43
C LYS A 107 -13.22 -6.16 -10.69
N GLU A 108 -12.44 -5.19 -11.13
CA GLU A 108 -11.85 -5.18 -12.46
C GLU A 108 -10.50 -5.88 -12.52
N GLU A 109 -9.65 -5.87 -11.48
CA GLU A 109 -8.32 -6.51 -11.57
C GLU A 109 -7.84 -7.07 -10.22
N TYR A 110 -8.46 -8.16 -9.74
CA TYR A 110 -7.79 -9.03 -8.76
C TYR A 110 -6.95 -10.05 -9.54
N ILE A 111 -5.63 -9.93 -9.46
CA ILE A 111 -4.69 -10.88 -10.07
C ILE A 111 -4.07 -11.68 -8.93
N GLU A 112 -4.41 -12.95 -8.84
CA GLU A 112 -3.80 -13.87 -7.88
C GLU A 112 -2.51 -14.44 -8.46
N ILE A 113 -1.37 -14.16 -7.82
CA ILE A 113 -0.06 -14.62 -8.30
C ILE A 113 0.15 -16.13 -8.03
N SER A 114 -0.81 -16.82 -7.39
CA SER A 114 -0.80 -18.28 -7.23
C SER A 114 -1.25 -19.02 -8.50
N ASP A 115 -1.79 -18.30 -9.50
CA ASP A 115 -2.23 -18.86 -10.77
C ASP A 115 -1.03 -19.24 -11.66
N PRO A 116 -0.86 -20.53 -12.03
CA PRO A 116 0.22 -20.99 -12.90
C PRO A 116 0.40 -20.15 -14.18
N GLU A 117 -0.67 -19.63 -14.78
CA GLU A 117 -0.62 -18.82 -16.01
C GLU A 117 0.18 -17.51 -15.84
N HIS A 118 0.29 -16.99 -14.62
CA HIS A 118 0.91 -15.69 -14.34
C HIS A 118 2.31 -15.79 -13.72
N THR A 119 2.81 -17.01 -13.49
CA THR A 119 4.10 -17.27 -12.81
C THR A 119 5.27 -17.53 -13.75
N GLU A 120 5.03 -17.83 -15.04
CA GLU A 120 6.09 -18.20 -15.99
C GLU A 120 7.13 -17.10 -16.26
N ASN A 121 6.78 -15.83 -16.00
CA ASN A 121 7.64 -14.67 -16.25
C ASN A 121 8.27 -14.06 -14.99
N VAL A 122 7.97 -14.60 -13.80
CA VAL A 122 8.52 -14.11 -12.53
C VAL A 122 9.78 -14.90 -12.19
N LYS A 123 10.86 -14.66 -12.92
CA LYS A 123 12.20 -15.14 -12.54
C LYS A 123 12.87 -14.06 -11.68
N ALA A 124 13.23 -14.44 -10.45
CA ALA A 124 14.03 -13.65 -9.53
C ALA A 124 15.46 -13.44 -10.06
#